data_AF-A0A8J7NVZ0-F1
#
_entry.id   AF-A0A8J7NVZ0-F1
#
_cell.length_a   1.000
_cell.length_b   1.000
_cell.length_c   1.000
_cell.angle_alpha   90.00
_cell.angle_beta   90.00
_cell.angle_gamma   90.00
#
_symmetry.space_group_name_H-M   'P 1'
#
loop_
_entity.id
_entity.type
_entity.pdbx_description
1 polymer ?
#
loop_
_entity_poly.entity_id
_entity_poly.type
_entity_poly.pdbx_seq_one_letter_code
_entity_poly.pdbx_strand_id
1 'polypeptide(L)'
;MQDNCAVPHSEEAMGRPSIEPSKSSIYPLRELKRPLQFLGLLDTTLCNLTHIPAYKVTGAKNEDQILNAIEAYTEYRPEVASRAINHLFDIARIQHCSQLLRALQLVISALRCHKYDKSIQVTGSAALFYLTNTEYRMEQSVRLRRQVIQVVLNGMEHYQEVTVQRNCCLTLCNFSIPEELEFQYRRVNQLLLKILNSSRDDESIQRIAVHLCNALVCQVDNDHKEAVGKMGFVTTMLQLIQRKLCDKMCDQVMEFSWSALWNITDETPDNCEMFLNCSGMKLFLECLEAFPDKQELHRNMLGLLGNVAEVQALRPQLLTPQFITVFR
;
A
#
# COMPACT_ATOMS: atom_id res chain seq x y z
N MET A 1 -28.38 -2.87 -29.80
CA MET A 1 -28.17 -4.04 -30.70
C MET A 1 -27.85 -5.35 -29.96
N GLN A 2 -27.57 -5.36 -28.64
CA GLN A 2 -27.26 -6.60 -27.90
C GLN A 2 -28.52 -7.38 -27.44
N ASP A 3 -29.67 -6.72 -27.30
CA ASP A 3 -30.90 -7.34 -26.73
C ASP A 3 -31.59 -8.37 -27.65
N ASN A 4 -31.21 -8.47 -28.92
CA ASN A 4 -31.79 -9.43 -29.87
C ASN A 4 -31.14 -10.82 -29.82
N CYS A 5 -30.07 -11.01 -29.04
CA CYS A 5 -29.31 -12.28 -29.00
C CYS A 5 -29.64 -13.15 -27.77
N ALA A 6 -30.34 -12.60 -26.79
CA ALA A 6 -30.71 -13.28 -25.55
C ALA A 6 -32.10 -13.92 -25.67
N VAL A 7 -32.27 -15.09 -25.06
CA VAL A 7 -33.61 -15.69 -24.88
C VAL A 7 -34.44 -14.79 -23.96
N PRO A 8 -35.73 -14.52 -24.25
CA PRO A 8 -36.58 -13.69 -23.39
C PRO A 8 -36.63 -14.23 -21.94
N HIS A 9 -36.70 -13.33 -20.95
CA HIS A 9 -36.74 -13.64 -19.51
C HIS A 9 -37.82 -14.67 -19.08
N SER A 10 -38.80 -14.98 -19.93
CA SER A 10 -39.83 -15.99 -19.66
C SER A 10 -39.33 -17.45 -19.76
N GLU A 11 -38.13 -17.69 -20.29
CA GLU A 11 -37.52 -19.03 -20.40
C GLU A 11 -36.12 -19.10 -19.75
N GLU A 12 -35.83 -18.30 -18.71
CA GLU A 12 -34.67 -18.62 -17.86
C GLU A 12 -34.95 -19.94 -17.15
N ALA A 13 -34.47 -21.03 -17.74
CA ALA A 13 -34.55 -22.35 -17.16
C ALA A 13 -33.99 -22.30 -15.74
N MET A 14 -34.87 -22.50 -14.74
CA MET A 14 -34.54 -22.60 -13.33
C MET A 14 -33.76 -23.90 -13.04
N GLY A 15 -32.61 -24.08 -13.68
CA GLY A 15 -31.78 -25.28 -13.65
C GLY A 15 -30.30 -24.96 -13.45
N ARG A 16 -29.51 -26.01 -13.16
CA ARG A 16 -28.04 -25.89 -13.04
C ARG A 16 -27.43 -25.39 -14.36
N PRO A 17 -26.42 -24.51 -14.34
CA PRO A 17 -25.73 -24.07 -15.54
C PRO A 17 -25.30 -25.27 -16.41
N SER A 18 -25.54 -25.18 -17.72
CA SER A 18 -25.18 -26.23 -18.69
C SER A 18 -24.28 -25.64 -19.76
N ILE A 19 -23.29 -26.43 -20.20
CA ILE A 19 -22.41 -26.08 -21.30
C ILE A 19 -22.88 -26.67 -22.65
N GLU A 20 -24.00 -27.40 -22.67
CA GLU A 20 -24.54 -27.99 -23.89
C GLU A 20 -25.04 -26.88 -24.83
N PRO A 21 -24.54 -26.82 -26.08
CA PRO A 21 -24.98 -25.83 -27.06
C PRO A 21 -26.50 -25.72 -27.21
N SER A 22 -27.20 -26.85 -27.35
CA SER A 22 -28.65 -26.89 -27.55
C SER A 22 -29.46 -26.20 -26.45
N LYS A 23 -28.91 -26.10 -25.24
CA LYS A 23 -29.52 -25.44 -24.07
C LYS A 23 -29.07 -23.98 -23.90
N SER A 24 -28.32 -23.43 -24.86
CA SER A 24 -27.72 -22.10 -24.70
C SER A 24 -28.75 -20.99 -24.57
N SER A 25 -28.51 -20.06 -23.65
CA SER A 25 -29.28 -18.82 -23.53
C SER A 25 -28.85 -17.73 -24.53
N ILE A 26 -27.80 -17.98 -25.33
CA ILE A 26 -27.35 -17.11 -26.42
C ILE A 26 -27.74 -17.77 -27.74
N TYR A 27 -28.76 -17.24 -28.42
CA TYR A 27 -29.43 -17.95 -29.53
C TYR A 27 -28.46 -18.46 -30.62
N PRO A 28 -27.51 -17.64 -31.13
CA PRO A 28 -26.55 -18.10 -32.14
C PRO A 28 -25.66 -19.26 -31.68
N LEU A 29 -25.48 -19.47 -30.37
CA LEU A 29 -24.62 -20.54 -29.85
C LEU A 29 -25.34 -21.89 -29.76
N ARG A 30 -26.66 -21.95 -29.98
CA ARG A 30 -27.42 -23.21 -30.01
C ARG A 30 -27.05 -24.13 -31.17
N GLU A 31 -26.53 -23.56 -32.25
CA GLU A 31 -26.13 -24.29 -33.45
C GLU A 31 -24.73 -24.93 -33.33
N LEU A 32 -24.01 -24.69 -32.24
CA LEU A 32 -22.69 -25.29 -32.06
C LEU A 32 -22.80 -26.80 -31.88
N LYS A 33 -21.90 -27.55 -32.55
CA LYS A 33 -21.82 -29.01 -32.40
C LYS A 33 -21.19 -29.44 -31.08
N ARG A 34 -20.39 -28.57 -30.45
CA ARG A 34 -19.68 -28.81 -29.20
C ARG A 34 -19.50 -27.49 -28.44
N PRO A 35 -19.34 -27.52 -27.10
CA PRO A 35 -19.04 -26.33 -26.32
C PRO A 35 -17.72 -25.67 -26.77
N LEU A 36 -17.65 -24.35 -26.65
CA LEU A 36 -16.44 -23.58 -26.89
C LEU A 36 -15.40 -23.84 -25.79
N GLN A 37 -14.12 -23.81 -26.14
CA GLN A 37 -13.05 -23.85 -25.13
C GLN A 37 -13.03 -22.56 -24.30
N PHE A 38 -13.27 -21.43 -24.96
CA PHE A 38 -13.23 -20.11 -24.37
C PHE A 38 -14.28 -19.21 -25.03
N LEU A 39 -14.97 -18.39 -24.24
CA LEU A 39 -15.86 -17.34 -24.74
C LEU A 39 -15.67 -16.06 -23.93
N GLY A 40 -15.30 -14.98 -24.64
CA GLY A 40 -15.10 -13.67 -24.04
C GLY A 40 -16.37 -12.85 -24.02
N LEU A 41 -16.91 -12.52 -22.84
CA LEU A 41 -18.14 -11.74 -22.68
C LEU A 41 -17.99 -10.52 -21.75
N LEU A 42 -16.76 -10.16 -21.39
CA LEU A 42 -16.50 -8.93 -20.63
C LEU A 42 -17.05 -7.71 -21.38
N ASP A 43 -17.64 -6.77 -20.64
CA ASP A 43 -18.33 -5.58 -21.16
C ASP A 43 -19.57 -5.88 -22.04
N THR A 44 -20.17 -7.06 -21.89
CA THR A 44 -21.43 -7.42 -22.56
C THR A 44 -22.50 -7.84 -21.56
N THR A 45 -23.76 -7.49 -21.81
CA THR A 45 -24.88 -7.96 -20.98
C THR A 45 -25.07 -9.48 -21.04
N LEU A 46 -24.55 -10.12 -22.09
CA LEU A 46 -24.60 -11.58 -22.29
C LEU A 46 -23.84 -12.36 -21.21
N CYS A 47 -22.87 -11.74 -20.51
CA CYS A 47 -22.17 -12.43 -19.42
C CYS A 47 -23.10 -12.78 -18.25
N ASN A 48 -24.23 -12.07 -18.12
CA ASN A 48 -25.23 -12.27 -17.07
C ASN A 48 -26.14 -13.49 -17.34
N LEU A 49 -26.17 -13.99 -18.57
CA LEU A 49 -26.99 -15.12 -18.95
C LEU A 49 -26.52 -16.41 -18.24
N THR A 50 -27.44 -17.36 -18.11
CA THR A 50 -27.16 -18.73 -17.70
C THR A 50 -26.88 -19.61 -18.92
N HIS A 51 -26.47 -20.87 -18.72
CA HIS A 51 -26.26 -21.86 -19.80
C HIS A 51 -25.39 -21.37 -20.97
N ILE A 52 -24.19 -20.88 -20.67
CA ILE A 52 -23.25 -20.42 -21.69
C ILE A 52 -22.42 -21.64 -22.15
N PRO A 53 -22.44 -22.01 -23.46
CA PRO A 53 -21.85 -23.25 -23.95
C PRO A 53 -20.35 -23.10 -24.17
N ALA A 54 -19.62 -22.82 -23.08
CA ALA A 54 -18.18 -22.69 -23.07
C ALA A 54 -17.57 -23.22 -21.76
N TYR A 55 -16.38 -23.82 -21.84
CA TYR A 55 -15.66 -24.30 -20.66
C TYR A 55 -15.07 -23.16 -19.83
N LYS A 56 -14.56 -22.10 -20.49
CA LYS A 56 -14.05 -20.89 -19.83
C LYS A 56 -14.79 -19.67 -20.35
N VAL A 57 -15.46 -18.95 -19.47
CA VAL A 57 -16.19 -17.72 -19.79
C VAL A 57 -15.54 -16.55 -19.07
N THR A 58 -15.30 -15.45 -19.78
CA THR A 58 -14.92 -14.17 -19.18
C THR A 58 -16.12 -13.23 -19.14
N GLY A 59 -16.16 -12.35 -18.17
CA GLY A 59 -17.34 -11.50 -17.93
C GLY A 59 -17.27 -10.79 -16.58
N ALA A 60 -18.34 -10.09 -16.23
CA ALA A 60 -18.44 -9.33 -14.98
C ALA A 60 -19.53 -9.87 -14.04
N LYS A 61 -20.15 -11.03 -14.34
CA LYS A 61 -21.25 -11.59 -13.54
C LYS A 61 -20.80 -12.08 -12.16
N ASN A 62 -19.64 -12.72 -12.09
CA ASN A 62 -19.14 -13.37 -10.89
C ASN A 62 -17.60 -13.42 -10.85
N GLU A 63 -17.08 -13.79 -9.69
CA GLU A 63 -15.64 -13.89 -9.44
C GLU A 63 -14.93 -14.77 -10.47
N ASP A 64 -15.47 -15.93 -10.82
CA ASP A 64 -14.87 -16.87 -11.77
C ASP A 64 -14.70 -16.26 -13.16
N GLN A 65 -15.74 -15.58 -13.66
CA GLN A 65 -15.68 -14.88 -14.94
C GLN A 65 -14.64 -13.75 -14.93
N ILE A 66 -14.52 -13.03 -13.82
CA ILE A 66 -13.56 -11.94 -13.67
C ILE A 66 -12.13 -12.48 -13.62
N LEU A 67 -11.86 -13.52 -12.81
CA LEU A 67 -10.54 -14.14 -12.74
C LEU A 67 -10.13 -14.76 -14.08
N ASN A 68 -11.08 -15.40 -14.79
CA ASN A 68 -10.85 -15.87 -16.16
C ASN A 68 -10.50 -14.73 -17.11
N ALA A 69 -11.13 -13.55 -16.96
CA ALA A 69 -10.84 -12.38 -17.76
C ALA A 69 -9.42 -11.85 -17.51
N ILE A 70 -9.02 -11.70 -16.25
CA ILE A 70 -7.67 -11.25 -15.90
C ILE A 70 -6.64 -12.22 -16.47
N GLU A 71 -6.83 -13.53 -16.25
CA GLU A 71 -5.92 -14.56 -16.74
C GLU A 71 -5.80 -14.57 -18.27
N ALA A 72 -6.91 -14.44 -19.00
CA ALA A 72 -6.90 -14.51 -20.46
C ALA A 72 -6.37 -13.24 -21.15
N TYR A 73 -6.56 -12.08 -20.52
CA TYR A 73 -6.29 -10.79 -21.15
C TYR A 73 -5.01 -10.11 -20.66
N THR A 74 -4.44 -10.57 -19.53
CA THR A 74 -3.23 -9.95 -18.96
C THR A 74 -2.11 -9.82 -19.97
N GLU A 75 -1.79 -10.83 -20.78
CA GLU A 75 -0.58 -10.76 -21.62
C GLU A 75 -0.68 -9.77 -22.80
N TYR A 76 -1.82 -9.73 -23.48
CA TYR A 76 -1.95 -9.04 -24.79
C TYR A 76 -3.01 -7.94 -24.86
N ARG A 77 -3.81 -7.75 -23.79
CA ARG A 77 -4.97 -6.83 -23.78
C ARG A 77 -5.02 -6.04 -22.47
N PRO A 78 -4.04 -5.16 -22.21
CA PRO A 78 -3.90 -4.49 -20.91
C PRO A 78 -5.13 -3.66 -20.53
N GLU A 79 -5.81 -3.03 -21.49
CA GLU A 79 -7.00 -2.22 -21.21
C GLU A 79 -8.17 -3.08 -20.72
N VAL A 80 -8.32 -4.29 -21.27
CA VAL A 80 -9.34 -5.27 -20.87
C VAL A 80 -8.97 -5.88 -19.52
N ALA A 81 -7.70 -6.21 -19.32
CA ALA A 81 -7.19 -6.72 -18.05
C ALA A 81 -7.39 -5.69 -16.91
N SER A 82 -7.11 -4.41 -17.15
CA SER A 82 -7.32 -3.34 -16.16
C SER A 82 -8.80 -3.23 -15.76
N ARG A 83 -9.74 -3.31 -16.71
CA ARG A 83 -11.18 -3.33 -16.40
C ARG A 83 -11.60 -4.57 -15.60
N ALA A 84 -11.08 -5.75 -15.96
CA ALA A 84 -11.33 -6.97 -15.20
C ALA A 84 -10.78 -6.88 -13.76
N ILE A 85 -9.57 -6.33 -13.58
CA ILE A 85 -8.99 -6.08 -12.24
C ILE A 85 -9.85 -5.07 -11.46
N ASN A 86 -10.43 -4.07 -12.13
CA ASN A 86 -11.34 -3.13 -11.47
C ASN A 86 -12.62 -3.81 -10.96
N HIS A 87 -13.19 -4.76 -11.71
CA HIS A 87 -14.29 -5.58 -11.20
C HIS A 87 -13.87 -6.47 -10.03
N LEU A 88 -12.65 -7.03 -10.05
CA LEU A 88 -12.12 -7.79 -8.92
C LEU A 88 -11.93 -6.90 -7.69
N PHE A 89 -11.48 -5.66 -7.86
CA PHE A 89 -11.41 -4.67 -6.79
C PHE A 89 -12.78 -4.44 -6.14
N ASP A 90 -13.85 -4.30 -6.92
CA ASP A 90 -15.20 -4.11 -6.37
C ASP A 90 -15.67 -5.33 -5.57
N ILE A 91 -15.36 -6.55 -6.03
CA ILE A 91 -15.62 -7.78 -5.26
C ILE A 91 -14.83 -7.76 -3.95
N ALA A 92 -13.51 -7.58 -4.02
CA ALA A 92 -12.64 -7.65 -2.84
C ALA A 92 -12.98 -6.57 -1.79
N ARG A 93 -13.52 -5.42 -2.21
CA ARG A 93 -13.91 -4.32 -1.34
C ARG A 93 -15.25 -4.57 -0.63
N ILE A 94 -16.22 -5.18 -1.30
CA ILE A 94 -17.62 -5.24 -0.83
C ILE A 94 -17.97 -6.63 -0.30
N GLN A 95 -17.27 -7.67 -0.76
CA GLN A 95 -17.60 -9.08 -0.52
C GLN A 95 -16.35 -9.88 -0.15
N HIS A 96 -16.54 -11.07 0.39
CA HIS A 96 -15.45 -12.01 0.62
C HIS A 96 -14.99 -12.64 -0.70
N CYS A 97 -13.69 -12.57 -1.00
CA CYS A 97 -13.11 -13.20 -2.19
C CYS A 97 -12.91 -14.69 -1.93
N SER A 98 -13.58 -15.55 -2.70
CA SER A 98 -13.58 -17.00 -2.47
C SER A 98 -12.32 -17.69 -3.01
N GLN A 99 -11.73 -17.15 -4.08
CA GLN A 99 -10.51 -17.64 -4.74
C GLN A 99 -9.34 -16.68 -4.54
N LEU A 100 -9.12 -16.26 -3.29
CA LEU A 100 -8.11 -15.27 -2.94
C LEU A 100 -6.72 -15.56 -3.52
N LEU A 101 -6.23 -16.80 -3.39
CA LEU A 101 -4.91 -17.18 -3.87
C LEU A 101 -4.75 -16.98 -5.38
N ARG A 102 -5.79 -17.34 -6.14
CA ARG A 102 -5.82 -17.15 -7.59
C ARG A 102 -5.89 -15.67 -7.93
N ALA A 103 -6.74 -14.90 -7.24
CA ALA A 103 -6.87 -13.47 -7.41
C ALA A 103 -5.53 -12.75 -7.19
N LEU A 104 -4.84 -13.02 -6.07
CA LEU A 104 -3.53 -12.45 -5.76
C LEU A 104 -2.48 -12.78 -6.83
N GLN A 105 -2.38 -14.05 -7.25
CA GLN A 105 -1.43 -14.47 -8.28
C GLN A 105 -1.67 -13.75 -9.61
N LEU A 106 -2.93 -13.60 -10.01
CA LEU A 106 -3.30 -12.91 -11.25
C LEU A 106 -2.99 -11.42 -11.19
N VAL A 107 -3.31 -10.74 -10.08
CA VAL A 107 -3.00 -9.30 -9.91
C VAL A 107 -1.48 -9.08 -9.85
N ILE A 108 -0.73 -9.93 -9.15
CA ILE A 108 0.75 -9.91 -9.13
C ILE A 108 1.31 -10.08 -10.55
N SER A 109 0.77 -11.02 -11.32
CA SER A 109 1.18 -11.26 -12.71
C SER A 109 0.92 -10.03 -13.58
N ALA A 110 -0.27 -9.44 -13.50
CA ALA A 110 -0.63 -8.26 -14.27
C ALA A 110 0.26 -7.05 -13.96
N LEU A 111 0.51 -6.77 -12.68
CA LEU A 111 1.38 -5.67 -12.26
C LEU A 111 2.84 -5.88 -12.66
N ARG A 112 3.31 -7.13 -12.74
CA ARG A 112 4.67 -7.46 -13.24
C ARG A 112 4.78 -7.35 -14.75
N CYS A 113 3.78 -7.88 -15.46
CA CYS A 113 3.72 -7.86 -16.92
C CYS A 113 3.66 -6.42 -17.44
N HIS A 114 2.84 -5.58 -16.79
CA HIS A 114 2.57 -4.22 -17.23
C HIS A 114 3.10 -3.17 -16.26
N LYS A 115 4.41 -3.22 -16.01
CA LYS A 115 5.10 -2.25 -15.14
C LYS A 115 4.98 -0.78 -15.60
N TYR A 116 4.76 -0.53 -16.89
CA TYR A 116 4.66 0.81 -17.47
C TYR A 116 3.23 1.22 -17.87
N ASP A 117 2.23 0.37 -17.60
CA ASP A 117 0.83 0.71 -17.84
C ASP A 117 0.22 1.36 -16.60
N LYS A 118 -0.07 2.66 -16.69
CA LYS A 118 -0.65 3.43 -15.59
C LYS A 118 -2.00 2.87 -15.12
N SER A 119 -2.87 2.42 -16.04
CA SER A 119 -4.21 1.93 -15.69
C SER A 119 -4.11 0.66 -14.86
N ILE A 120 -3.28 -0.30 -15.29
CA ILE A 120 -3.06 -1.55 -14.56
C ILE A 120 -2.41 -1.28 -13.20
N GLN A 121 -1.45 -0.36 -13.11
CA GLN A 121 -0.77 -0.07 -11.85
C GLN A 121 -1.70 0.58 -10.83
N VAL A 122 -2.58 1.49 -11.27
CA VAL A 122 -3.61 2.09 -10.42
C VAL A 122 -4.64 1.05 -9.98
N THR A 123 -5.26 0.30 -10.90
CA THR A 123 -6.31 -0.67 -10.56
C THR A 123 -5.76 -1.86 -9.78
N GLY A 124 -4.58 -2.36 -10.16
CA GLY A 124 -3.94 -3.51 -9.52
C GLY A 124 -3.44 -3.20 -8.12
N SER A 125 -2.83 -2.03 -7.88
CA SER A 125 -2.44 -1.62 -6.53
C SER A 125 -3.65 -1.43 -5.61
N ALA A 126 -4.77 -0.90 -6.14
CA ALA A 126 -6.01 -0.77 -5.39
C ALA A 126 -6.59 -2.15 -5.02
N ALA A 127 -6.59 -3.10 -5.96
CA ALA A 127 -7.05 -4.46 -5.70
C ALA A 127 -6.18 -5.17 -4.66
N LEU A 128 -4.85 -5.02 -4.73
CA LEU A 128 -3.93 -5.64 -3.77
C LEU A 128 -4.22 -5.22 -2.33
N PHE A 129 -4.52 -3.94 -2.08
CA PHE A 129 -4.83 -3.46 -0.73
C PHE A 129 -5.96 -4.27 -0.07
N TYR A 130 -7.05 -4.54 -0.80
CA TYR A 130 -8.18 -5.32 -0.27
C TYR A 130 -7.88 -6.82 -0.22
N LEU A 131 -7.19 -7.35 -1.23
CA LEU A 131 -6.80 -8.76 -1.28
C LEU A 131 -5.72 -9.15 -0.25
N THR A 132 -5.07 -8.17 0.40
CA THR A 132 -4.07 -8.40 1.44
C THR A 132 -4.57 -8.07 2.84
N ASN A 133 -5.86 -7.83 3.02
CA ASN A 133 -6.45 -7.57 4.32
C ASN A 133 -6.08 -8.68 5.33
N THR A 134 -5.91 -8.32 6.60
CA THR A 134 -5.45 -9.21 7.68
C THR A 134 -6.32 -10.44 7.88
N GLU A 135 -7.60 -10.39 7.49
CA GLU A 135 -8.53 -11.53 7.51
C GLU A 135 -8.03 -12.69 6.63
N TYR A 136 -7.35 -12.37 5.53
CA TYR A 136 -6.82 -13.34 4.57
C TYR A 136 -5.43 -13.86 4.93
N ARG A 137 -4.85 -13.44 6.05
CA ARG A 137 -3.44 -13.71 6.39
C ARG A 137 -3.13 -15.21 6.47
N MET A 138 -4.08 -16.01 6.98
CA MET A 138 -3.90 -17.45 7.15
C MET A 138 -3.85 -18.20 5.81
N GLU A 139 -4.43 -17.64 4.75
CA GLU A 139 -4.41 -18.24 3.41
C GLU A 139 -3.10 -17.94 2.67
N GLN A 140 -2.35 -16.93 3.09
CA GLN A 140 -1.19 -16.42 2.35
C GLN A 140 0.14 -16.99 2.85
N SER A 141 0.79 -17.79 1.99
CA SER A 141 2.17 -18.23 2.24
C SER A 141 3.14 -17.05 2.34
N VAL A 142 4.23 -17.23 3.11
CA VAL A 142 5.33 -16.24 3.21
C VAL A 142 5.85 -15.85 1.82
N ARG A 143 5.95 -16.81 0.90
CA ARG A 143 6.41 -16.57 -0.48
C ARG A 143 5.47 -15.62 -1.22
N LEU A 144 4.15 -15.82 -1.10
CA LEU A 144 3.16 -14.97 -1.76
C LEU A 144 3.21 -13.54 -1.19
N ARG A 145 3.27 -13.40 0.14
CA ARG A 145 3.40 -12.09 0.81
C ARG A 145 4.64 -11.32 0.34
N ARG A 146 5.80 -11.99 0.24
CA ARG A 146 7.03 -11.38 -0.32
C ARG A 146 6.84 -10.94 -1.77
N GLN A 147 6.12 -11.71 -2.60
CA GLN A 147 5.83 -11.33 -3.98
C GLN A 147 4.94 -10.08 -4.06
N VAL A 148 3.94 -9.97 -3.19
CA VAL A 148 3.11 -8.76 -3.07
C VAL A 148 3.97 -7.55 -2.71
N ILE A 149 4.77 -7.65 -1.64
CA ILE A 149 5.66 -6.56 -1.20
C ILE A 149 6.57 -6.12 -2.34
N GLN A 150 7.20 -7.05 -3.06
CA GLN A 150 8.07 -6.71 -4.20
C GLN A 150 7.34 -5.93 -5.29
N VAL A 151 6.12 -6.33 -5.65
CA VAL A 151 5.33 -5.67 -6.70
C VAL A 151 4.84 -4.31 -6.26
N VAL A 152 4.43 -4.18 -4.99
CA VAL A 152 4.05 -2.89 -4.38
C VAL A 152 5.23 -1.91 -4.46
N LEU A 153 6.43 -2.33 -4.07
CA LEU A 153 7.63 -1.48 -4.14
C LEU A 153 8.03 -1.15 -5.58
N ASN A 154 7.87 -2.08 -6.53
CA ASN A 154 8.08 -1.80 -7.96
C ASN A 154 7.14 -0.67 -8.43
N GLY A 155 5.86 -0.71 -8.04
CA GLY A 155 4.90 0.35 -8.35
C GLY A 155 5.31 1.70 -7.78
N MET A 156 5.73 1.72 -6.51
CA MET A 156 6.18 2.95 -5.83
C MET A 156 7.44 3.57 -6.46
N GLU A 157 8.35 2.77 -7.03
CA GLU A 157 9.53 3.29 -7.73
C GLU A 157 9.15 4.01 -9.02
N HIS A 158 8.28 3.39 -9.81
CA HIS A 158 7.96 3.84 -11.17
C HIS A 158 6.89 4.94 -11.19
N TYR A 159 5.96 4.94 -10.24
CA TYR A 159 4.83 5.87 -10.23
C TYR A 159 4.84 6.74 -8.99
N GLN A 160 5.11 8.03 -9.18
CA GLN A 160 5.07 9.00 -8.08
C GLN A 160 3.65 9.56 -7.84
N GLU A 161 2.64 9.08 -8.56
CA GLU A 161 1.26 9.53 -8.41
C GLU A 161 0.69 9.15 -7.04
N VAL A 162 -0.03 10.10 -6.41
CA VAL A 162 -0.54 9.95 -5.05
C VAL A 162 -1.40 8.70 -4.89
N THR A 163 -2.26 8.39 -5.88
CA THR A 163 -3.14 7.22 -5.83
C THR A 163 -2.36 5.91 -5.71
N VAL A 164 -1.35 5.70 -6.57
CA VAL A 164 -0.53 4.47 -6.53
C VAL A 164 0.26 4.41 -5.24
N GLN A 165 0.92 5.50 -4.87
CA GLN A 165 1.71 5.55 -3.64
C GLN A 165 0.86 5.28 -2.40
N ARG A 166 -0.33 5.88 -2.30
CA ARG A 166 -1.27 5.65 -1.19
C ARG A 166 -1.72 4.20 -1.13
N ASN A 167 -2.15 3.61 -2.25
CA ASN A 167 -2.58 2.21 -2.30
C ASN A 167 -1.44 1.27 -1.88
N CYS A 168 -0.24 1.53 -2.38
CA CYS A 168 0.96 0.78 -2.05
C CYS A 168 1.30 0.89 -0.55
N CYS A 169 1.36 2.09 0.02
CA CYS A 169 1.62 2.28 1.44
C CYS A 169 0.56 1.61 2.33
N LEU A 170 -0.73 1.74 1.99
CA LEU A 170 -1.80 1.04 2.71
C LEU A 170 -1.65 -0.48 2.63
N THR A 171 -1.24 -1.00 1.47
CA THR A 171 -0.94 -2.43 1.30
C THR A 171 0.23 -2.87 2.19
N LEU A 172 1.27 -2.04 2.34
CA LEU A 172 2.40 -2.34 3.24
C LEU A 172 1.97 -2.38 4.71
N CYS A 173 1.02 -1.54 5.13
CA CYS A 173 0.48 -1.55 6.49
C CYS A 173 -0.26 -2.85 6.86
N ASN A 174 -0.66 -3.68 5.88
CA ASN A 174 -1.31 -4.96 6.16
C ASN A 174 -0.31 -6.06 6.57
N PHE A 175 0.99 -5.82 6.47
CA PHE A 175 2.05 -6.78 6.83
C PHE A 175 2.65 -6.46 8.20
N SER A 176 3.24 -7.46 8.85
CA SER A 176 4.00 -7.22 10.09
C SER A 176 5.28 -6.43 9.80
N ILE A 177 5.44 -5.32 10.52
CA ILE A 177 6.56 -4.39 10.39
C ILE A 177 7.35 -4.42 11.70
N PRO A 178 8.69 -4.61 11.67
CA PRO A 178 9.53 -4.64 10.47
C PRO A 178 9.71 -6.02 9.82
N GLU A 179 9.26 -7.11 10.44
CA GLU A 179 9.74 -8.48 10.14
C GLU A 179 9.47 -8.93 8.70
N GLU A 180 8.32 -8.58 8.12
CA GLU A 180 8.00 -8.99 6.75
C GLU A 180 8.65 -8.10 5.69
N LEU A 181 9.08 -6.90 6.07
CA LEU A 181 9.68 -5.90 5.18
C LEU A 181 11.20 -5.94 5.21
N GLU A 182 11.80 -6.63 6.18
CA GLU A 182 13.24 -6.74 6.41
C GLU A 182 14.02 -7.05 5.12
N PHE A 183 13.56 -8.02 4.32
CA PHE A 183 14.23 -8.42 3.07
C PHE A 183 14.25 -7.32 1.98
N GLN A 184 13.51 -6.22 2.17
CA GLN A 184 13.51 -5.03 1.31
C GLN A 184 13.74 -3.75 2.13
N TYR A 185 14.26 -3.83 3.35
CA TYR A 185 14.28 -2.75 4.32
C TYR A 185 14.83 -1.43 3.75
N ARG A 186 16.00 -1.48 3.14
CA ARG A 186 16.65 -0.32 2.50
C ARG A 186 15.76 0.32 1.43
N ARG A 187 15.12 -0.51 0.60
CA ARG A 187 14.28 -0.06 -0.52
C ARG A 187 13.00 0.59 -0.03
N VAL A 188 12.36 0.00 0.99
CA VAL A 188 11.15 0.56 1.62
C VAL A 188 11.47 1.93 2.22
N ASN A 189 12.53 2.05 3.02
CA ASN A 189 12.92 3.32 3.63
C ASN A 189 13.24 4.40 2.60
N GLN A 190 13.99 4.07 1.54
CA GLN A 190 14.29 5.02 0.45
C GLN A 190 13.01 5.55 -0.22
N LEU A 191 12.02 4.68 -0.45
CA LEU A 191 10.75 5.08 -1.06
C LEU A 191 9.90 5.93 -0.13
N LEU A 192 9.80 5.57 1.15
CA LEU A 192 9.05 6.36 2.13
C LEU A 192 9.68 7.75 2.33
N LEU A 193 11.01 7.83 2.44
CA LEU A 193 11.71 9.12 2.52
C LEU A 193 11.50 9.95 1.25
N LYS A 194 11.44 9.34 0.07
CA LYS A 194 11.12 10.05 -1.18
C LYS A 194 9.70 10.63 -1.17
N ILE A 195 8.73 9.91 -0.61
CA ILE A 195 7.35 10.42 -0.45
C ILE A 195 7.34 11.63 0.50
N LEU A 196 8.00 11.52 1.65
CA LEU A 196 8.04 12.57 2.67
C LEU A 196 8.77 13.84 2.22
N ASN A 197 9.81 13.68 1.40
CA ASN A 197 10.55 14.79 0.81
C ASN A 197 9.87 15.41 -0.43
N SER A 198 8.79 14.80 -0.94
CA SER A 198 8.08 15.36 -2.08
C SER A 198 7.35 16.64 -1.69
N SER A 199 7.29 17.63 -2.59
CA SER A 199 6.55 18.89 -2.39
C SER A 199 5.03 18.71 -2.50
N ARG A 200 4.52 17.48 -2.31
CA ARG A 200 3.11 17.15 -2.43
C ARG A 200 2.45 17.38 -1.07
N ASP A 201 1.50 18.30 -1.01
CA ASP A 201 0.72 18.58 0.21
C ASP A 201 -0.47 17.61 0.37
N ASP A 202 -0.26 16.32 0.08
CA ASP A 202 -1.27 15.31 0.43
C ASP A 202 -1.01 14.81 1.85
N GLU A 203 -1.82 15.31 2.77
CA GLU A 203 -1.72 14.96 4.19
C GLU A 203 -1.98 13.47 4.46
N SER A 204 -2.82 12.83 3.64
CA SER A 204 -3.21 11.44 3.84
C SER A 204 -2.04 10.49 3.59
N ILE A 205 -1.30 10.70 2.50
CA ILE A 205 -0.13 9.90 2.16
C ILE A 205 1.04 10.20 3.11
N GLN A 206 1.23 11.47 3.49
CA GLN A 206 2.27 11.86 4.44
C GLN A 206 2.06 11.15 5.79
N ARG A 207 0.82 11.11 6.29
CA ARG A 207 0.47 10.42 7.54
C ARG A 207 0.79 8.94 7.48
N ILE A 208 0.44 8.26 6.39
CA ILE A 208 0.73 6.82 6.22
C ILE A 208 2.25 6.59 6.14
N ALA A 209 2.97 7.43 5.39
CA ALA A 209 4.41 7.28 5.21
C ALA A 209 5.19 7.50 6.52
N VAL A 210 4.83 8.50 7.34
CA VAL A 210 5.46 8.71 8.66
C VAL A 210 5.12 7.56 9.60
N HIS A 211 3.88 7.06 9.60
CA HIS A 211 3.50 5.89 10.39
C HIS A 211 4.35 4.65 10.05
N LEU A 212 4.50 4.35 8.75
CA LEU A 212 5.36 3.26 8.28
C LEU A 212 6.83 3.47 8.68
N CYS A 213 7.37 4.68 8.52
CA CYS A 213 8.72 5.03 8.95
C CYS A 213 8.92 4.78 10.44
N ASN A 214 8.00 5.25 11.30
CA ASN A 214 8.10 5.05 12.75
C ASN A 214 8.09 3.57 13.14
N ALA A 215 7.21 2.78 12.52
CA ALA A 215 7.14 1.33 12.73
C ALA A 215 8.43 0.61 12.29
N LEU A 216 9.04 1.04 11.17
CA LEU A 216 10.26 0.46 10.65
C LEU A 216 11.51 0.73 11.50
N VAL A 217 11.55 1.82 12.25
CA VAL A 217 12.73 2.17 13.09
C VAL A 217 12.60 1.68 14.54
N CYS A 218 11.41 1.24 14.96
CA CYS A 218 11.14 0.86 16.35
C CYS A 218 11.80 -0.46 16.79
N GLN A 219 11.93 -1.45 15.91
CA GLN A 219 12.39 -2.81 16.27
C GLN A 219 13.55 -3.31 15.40
N VAL A 220 14.43 -2.42 14.94
CA VAL A 220 15.56 -2.77 14.09
C VAL A 220 16.88 -2.64 14.83
N ASP A 221 17.88 -3.40 14.37
CA ASP A 221 19.24 -3.33 14.88
C ASP A 221 19.91 -1.97 14.60
N ASN A 222 21.03 -1.73 15.27
CA ASN A 222 21.74 -0.45 15.19
C ASN A 222 22.35 -0.21 13.80
N ASP A 223 22.75 -1.27 13.07
CA ASP A 223 23.27 -1.16 11.70
C ASP A 223 22.21 -0.60 10.74
N HIS A 224 20.97 -1.08 10.85
CA HIS A 224 19.84 -0.58 10.08
C HIS A 224 19.48 0.87 10.46
N LYS A 225 19.46 1.21 11.76
CA LYS A 225 19.22 2.59 12.24
C LYS A 225 20.26 3.56 11.69
N GLU A 226 21.54 3.22 11.74
CA GLU A 226 22.61 4.04 11.17
C GLU A 226 22.49 4.19 9.65
N ALA A 227 22.21 3.08 8.94
CA ALA A 227 22.05 3.13 7.49
C ALA A 227 20.90 4.05 7.08
N VAL A 228 19.76 3.98 7.77
CA VAL A 228 18.59 4.84 7.50
C VAL A 228 18.86 6.29 7.91
N GLY A 229 19.57 6.53 9.01
CA GLY A 229 20.06 7.85 9.38
C GLY A 229 20.89 8.48 8.25
N LYS A 230 21.87 7.75 7.72
CA LYS A 230 22.72 8.13 6.58
C LYS A 230 21.94 8.35 5.26
N MET A 231 20.72 7.82 5.14
CA MET A 231 19.81 8.10 4.01
C MET A 231 19.08 9.46 4.14
N GLY A 232 19.26 10.19 5.23
CA GLY A 232 18.62 11.50 5.47
C GLY A 232 17.32 11.41 6.26
N PHE A 233 17.09 10.31 7.00
CA PHE A 233 15.88 10.14 7.80
C PHE A 233 15.72 11.21 8.88
N VAL A 234 16.78 11.45 9.66
CA VAL A 234 16.77 12.46 10.74
C VAL A 234 16.41 13.84 10.19
N THR A 235 17.10 14.26 9.12
CA THR A 235 16.83 15.55 8.46
C THR A 235 15.41 15.64 7.92
N THR A 236 14.89 14.56 7.30
CA THR A 236 13.52 14.53 6.76
C THR A 236 12.48 14.71 7.88
N MET A 237 12.63 13.99 9.01
CA MET A 237 11.69 14.12 10.13
C MET A 237 11.74 15.52 10.76
N LEU A 238 12.93 16.11 10.91
CA LEU A 238 13.07 17.48 11.42
C LEU A 238 12.43 18.52 10.48
N GLN A 239 12.54 18.34 9.16
CA GLN A 239 11.88 19.22 8.20
C GLN A 239 10.35 19.11 8.27
N LEU A 240 9.80 17.91 8.50
CA LEU A 240 8.36 17.72 8.72
C LEU A 240 7.89 18.42 9.99
N ILE A 241 8.63 18.25 11.09
CA ILE A 241 8.36 18.92 12.37
C ILE A 241 8.39 20.43 12.20
N GLN A 242 9.42 20.97 11.53
CA GLN A 242 9.53 22.41 11.26
C GLN A 242 8.32 22.92 10.48
N ARG A 243 7.86 22.20 9.45
CA ARG A 243 6.69 22.60 8.66
C ARG A 243 5.43 22.61 9.52
N LYS A 244 5.18 21.54 10.27
CA LYS A 244 4.01 21.43 11.16
C LYS A 244 4.00 22.49 12.26
N LEU A 245 5.18 22.80 12.80
CA LEU A 245 5.36 23.89 13.76
C LEU A 245 5.06 25.27 13.14
N CYS A 246 5.53 25.54 11.92
CA CYS A 246 5.19 26.77 11.19
C CYS A 246 3.68 26.90 10.94
N ASP A 247 3.02 25.79 10.64
CA ASP A 247 1.56 25.72 10.47
C ASP A 247 0.79 25.76 11.80
N LYS A 248 1.51 25.76 12.95
CA LYS A 248 0.96 25.66 14.31
C LYS A 248 0.07 24.42 14.50
N MET A 249 0.41 23.32 13.85
CA MET A 249 -0.32 22.06 13.91
C MET A 249 0.47 21.02 14.70
N CYS A 250 -0.17 20.45 15.73
CA CYS A 250 0.31 19.28 16.44
C CYS A 250 -0.66 18.12 16.19
N ASP A 251 -0.43 17.41 15.09
CA ASP A 251 -1.20 16.25 14.65
C ASP A 251 -0.40 14.94 14.82
N GLN A 252 -0.96 13.82 14.36
CA GLN A 252 -0.27 12.52 14.39
C GLN A 252 1.03 12.51 13.58
N VAL A 253 1.17 13.35 12.54
CA VAL A 253 2.41 13.44 11.76
C VAL A 253 3.52 14.03 12.62
N MET A 254 3.24 15.08 13.38
CA MET A 254 4.17 15.67 14.35
C MET A 254 4.59 14.66 15.42
N GLU A 255 3.61 14.01 16.07
CA GLU A 255 3.87 13.04 17.15
C GLU A 255 4.66 11.83 16.67
N PHE A 256 4.31 11.25 15.51
CA PHE A 256 5.04 10.12 14.94
C PHE A 256 6.42 10.52 14.41
N SER A 257 6.63 11.76 13.95
CA SER A 257 7.96 12.22 13.53
C SER A 257 8.91 12.29 14.73
N TRP A 258 8.45 12.83 15.87
CA TRP A 258 9.23 12.82 17.10
C TRP A 258 9.45 11.41 17.67
N SER A 259 8.42 10.55 17.63
CA SER A 259 8.56 9.13 18.00
C SER A 259 9.60 8.42 17.14
N ALA A 260 9.60 8.68 15.84
CA ALA A 260 10.55 8.06 14.92
C ALA A 260 11.98 8.55 15.17
N LEU A 261 12.14 9.84 15.47
CA LEU A 261 13.43 10.40 15.87
C LEU A 261 13.93 9.82 17.20
N TRP A 262 13.04 9.62 18.18
CA TRP A 262 13.40 8.95 19.43
C TRP A 262 13.91 7.53 19.16
N ASN A 263 13.19 6.74 18.38
CA ASN A 263 13.59 5.38 18.03
C ASN A 263 14.89 5.29 17.23
N ILE A 264 15.12 6.20 16.27
CA ILE A 264 16.32 6.15 15.42
C ILE A 264 17.57 6.71 16.10
N THR A 265 17.44 7.45 17.20
CA THR A 265 18.57 7.99 17.99
C THR A 265 18.93 7.07 19.17
N ASP A 266 18.06 6.12 19.48
CA ASP A 266 18.31 5.10 20.50
C ASP A 266 19.54 4.25 20.13
N GLU A 267 20.49 4.17 21.06
CA GLU A 267 21.79 3.49 20.94
C GLU A 267 22.62 3.84 19.68
N THR A 268 22.43 5.03 19.10
CA THR A 268 23.07 5.42 17.83
C THR A 268 23.69 6.82 17.89
N PRO A 269 24.96 6.94 18.33
CA PRO A 269 25.64 8.23 18.50
C PRO A 269 25.67 9.12 17.25
N ASP A 270 25.89 8.54 16.07
CA ASP A 270 25.90 9.25 14.79
C ASP A 270 24.56 9.95 14.51
N ASN A 271 23.43 9.29 14.84
CA ASN A 271 22.10 9.86 14.64
C ASN A 271 21.78 10.93 15.67
N CYS A 272 22.22 10.77 16.92
CA CYS A 272 22.15 11.81 17.95
C CYS A 272 22.92 13.07 17.54
N GLU A 273 24.14 12.90 17.01
CA GLU A 273 24.94 14.01 16.51
C GLU A 273 24.27 14.69 15.32
N MET A 274 23.70 13.91 14.39
CA MET A 274 22.96 14.43 13.24
C MET A 274 21.75 15.26 13.67
N PHE A 275 21.01 14.83 14.70
CA PHE A 275 19.89 15.59 15.27
C PHE A 275 20.35 16.98 15.77
N LEU A 276 21.45 17.04 16.52
CA LEU A 276 22.02 18.29 17.01
C LEU A 276 22.46 19.19 15.85
N ASN A 277 23.20 18.64 14.90
CA ASN A 277 23.72 19.36 13.73
C ASN A 277 22.61 19.90 12.81
N CYS A 278 21.46 19.21 12.74
CA CYS A 278 20.30 19.63 11.94
C CYS A 278 19.32 20.54 12.69
N SER A 279 19.79 21.32 13.68
CA SER A 279 18.96 22.26 14.47
C SER A 279 17.83 21.58 15.28
N GLY A 280 17.97 20.30 15.61
CA GLY A 280 16.97 19.55 16.37
C GLY A 280 16.65 20.17 17.74
N MET A 281 17.67 20.73 18.41
CA MET A 281 17.50 21.41 19.70
C MET A 281 16.65 22.68 19.60
N LYS A 282 16.79 23.44 18.51
CA LYS A 282 15.98 24.64 18.29
C LYS A 282 14.52 24.25 18.12
N LEU A 283 14.25 23.25 17.27
CA LEU A 283 12.90 22.72 17.06
C LEU A 283 12.28 22.17 18.34
N PHE A 284 13.08 21.51 19.17
CA PHE A 284 12.63 21.02 20.48
C PHE A 284 12.08 22.17 21.34
N LEU A 285 12.85 23.25 21.51
CA LEU A 285 12.45 24.39 22.34
C LEU A 285 11.22 25.10 21.78
N GLU A 286 11.18 25.33 20.45
CA GLU A 286 10.04 25.97 19.81
C GLU A 286 8.76 25.12 19.91
N CYS A 287 8.87 23.79 19.86
CA CYS A 287 7.73 22.89 20.07
C CYS A 287 7.19 22.94 21.50
N LEU A 288 8.07 22.99 22.52
CA LEU A 288 7.64 23.13 23.91
C LEU A 288 6.88 24.44 24.15
N GLU A 289 7.35 25.53 23.56
CA GLU A 289 6.69 26.84 23.67
C GLU A 289 5.37 26.88 22.92
N ALA A 290 5.31 26.30 21.71
CA ALA A 290 4.11 26.32 20.88
C ALA A 290 3.01 25.36 21.36
N PHE A 291 3.37 24.25 22.02
CA PHE A 291 2.44 23.16 22.34
C PHE A 291 2.48 22.71 23.81
N PRO A 292 2.34 23.61 24.80
CA PRO A 292 2.56 23.31 26.22
C PRO A 292 1.66 22.20 26.79
N ASP A 293 0.49 21.98 26.20
CA ASP A 293 -0.51 21.01 26.70
C ASP A 293 -0.39 19.61 26.05
N LYS A 294 0.62 19.37 25.21
CA LYS A 294 0.77 18.12 24.44
C LYS A 294 1.70 17.12 25.12
N GLN A 295 1.18 16.42 26.13
CA GLN A 295 1.95 15.47 26.96
C GLN A 295 2.63 14.35 26.16
N GLU A 296 1.93 13.74 25.20
CA GLU A 296 2.49 12.65 24.38
C GLU A 296 3.66 13.12 23.50
N LEU A 297 3.53 14.32 22.92
CA LEU A 297 4.59 14.97 22.16
C LEU A 297 5.82 15.22 23.05
N HIS A 298 5.60 15.81 24.23
CA HIS A 298 6.66 16.09 25.19
C HIS A 298 7.39 14.83 25.64
N ARG A 299 6.66 13.74 25.92
CA ARG A 299 7.28 12.46 26.26
C ARG A 299 8.23 11.98 25.17
N ASN A 300 7.80 12.01 23.90
CA ASN A 300 8.63 11.57 22.77
C ASN A 300 9.89 12.46 22.61
N MET A 301 9.70 13.78 22.72
CA MET A 301 10.78 14.76 22.64
C MET A 301 11.82 14.60 23.76
N LEU A 302 11.35 14.37 24.99
CA LEU A 302 12.20 14.14 26.16
C LEU A 302 12.92 12.78 26.09
N GLY A 303 12.25 11.74 25.59
CA GLY A 303 12.86 10.44 25.35
C GLY A 303 14.06 10.53 24.41
N LEU A 304 13.90 11.24 23.28
CA LEU A 304 15.01 11.53 22.36
C LEU A 304 16.17 12.24 23.05
N LEU A 305 15.89 13.26 23.86
CA LEU A 305 16.94 13.98 24.58
C LEU A 305 17.66 13.11 25.61
N GLY A 306 16.96 12.15 26.23
CA GLY A 306 17.56 11.12 27.05
C GLY A 306 18.66 10.39 26.29
N ASN A 307 18.35 9.88 25.09
CA ASN A 307 19.30 9.18 24.23
C ASN A 307 20.50 10.07 23.87
N VAL A 308 20.28 11.35 23.53
CA VAL A 308 21.38 12.30 23.23
C VAL A 308 22.25 12.55 24.47
N ALA A 309 21.65 12.66 25.65
CA ALA A 309 22.37 12.90 26.91
C ALA A 309 23.21 11.68 27.35
N GLU A 310 22.82 10.47 26.95
CA GLU A 310 23.63 9.27 27.19
C GLU A 310 24.96 9.31 26.42
N VAL A 311 25.01 9.95 25.24
CA VAL A 311 26.22 10.11 24.44
C VAL A 311 27.16 11.15 25.07
N GLN A 312 28.20 10.67 25.76
CA GLN A 312 29.12 11.51 26.54
C GLN A 312 29.75 12.65 25.73
N ALA A 313 30.10 12.41 24.46
CA ALA A 313 30.71 13.42 23.59
C ALA A 313 29.74 14.57 23.20
N LEU A 314 28.43 14.34 23.26
CA LEU A 314 27.41 15.32 22.85
C LEU A 314 26.88 16.15 24.02
N ARG A 315 27.07 15.71 25.27
CA ARG A 315 26.64 16.44 26.49
C ARG A 315 27.03 17.91 26.51
N PRO A 316 28.26 18.33 26.12
CA PRO A 316 28.61 19.75 26.12
C PRO A 316 27.70 20.62 25.24
N GLN A 317 27.12 20.05 24.17
CA GLN A 317 26.21 20.76 23.28
C GLN A 317 24.81 20.96 23.90
N LEU A 318 24.43 20.13 24.88
CA LEU A 318 23.16 20.25 25.61
C LEU A 318 23.22 21.30 26.74
N LEU A 319 24.42 21.61 27.26
CA LEU A 319 24.61 22.51 28.41
C LEU A 319 24.53 24.00 28.02
N THR A 320 23.46 24.38 27.33
CA THR A 320 23.18 25.79 26.99
C THR A 320 22.25 26.43 28.04
N PRO A 321 22.36 27.75 28.29
CA PRO A 321 21.53 28.43 29.29
C PRO A 321 20.02 28.26 29.06
N GLN A 322 19.59 28.32 27.79
CA GLN A 322 18.18 28.14 27.38
C GLN A 322 17.67 26.73 27.72
N PHE A 323 18.53 25.72 27.59
CA PHE A 323 18.16 24.35 27.88
C PHE A 323 18.11 24.08 29.38
N ILE A 324 19.08 24.58 30.14
CA ILE A 324 19.12 24.44 31.60
C ILE A 324 17.84 25.03 32.24
N THR A 325 17.26 26.09 31.68
CA THR A 325 16.01 26.67 32.19
C THR A 325 14.77 25.80 31.97
N VAL A 326 14.77 24.90 30.98
CA VAL A 326 13.63 24.00 30.71
C VAL A 326 13.52 22.88 31.75
N PHE A 327 14.64 22.47 32.36
CA PHE A 327 14.71 21.34 33.30
C PHE A 327 14.90 21.75 34.77
N ARG A 328 14.68 23.03 35.09
CA ARG A 328 14.66 23.52 36.48
C ARG A 328 13.28 23.37 37.09
#